data_AF-A0A6B2SRT1-F1
#
_entry.id   AF-A0A6B2SRT1-F1
#
_cell.length_a   1.000
_cell.length_b   1.000
_cell.length_c   1.000
_cell.angle_alpha   90.00
_cell.angle_beta   90.00
_cell.angle_gamma   90.00
#
_symmetry.space_group_name_H-M   'P 1'
#
loop_
_entity.id
_entity.type
_entity.pdbx_description
1 polymer ?
#
loop_
_entity_poly.entity_id
_entity_poly.type
_entity_poly.pdbx_seq_one_letter_code
_entity_poly.pdbx_strand_id
1 'polypeptide(L)'
;MSHVSSHSPHGQTPLHTVQVLGGGSAGSSAHVRSLAAGLSARGLRVTVCAPDEAARTYDFTGAGARHIPVPRSGDPTSVAALRAA
;
A
#
# COMPACT_ATOMS: atom_id res chain seq x y z
N MET A 1 5.08 16.23 -22.70
CA MET A 1 5.88 16.73 -21.58
C MET A 1 6.07 15.60 -20.59
N SER A 2 7.22 14.94 -20.62
CA SER A 2 7.51 13.82 -19.70
C SER A 2 8.20 14.40 -18.48
N HIS A 3 7.53 14.44 -17.33
CA HIS A 3 8.19 14.77 -16.07
C HIS A 3 9.15 13.61 -15.73
N VAL A 4 10.42 13.77 -16.10
CA VAL A 4 11.50 12.96 -15.53
C VAL A 4 11.43 13.18 -14.03
N SER A 5 11.10 12.13 -13.28
CA SER A 5 11.19 12.13 -11.83
C SER A 5 12.67 12.34 -11.49
N SER A 6 13.01 13.54 -11.05
CA SER A 6 14.33 13.84 -10.51
C SER A 6 14.59 12.92 -9.32
N HIS A 7 15.75 12.27 -9.32
CA HIS A 7 16.24 11.54 -8.16
C HIS A 7 16.22 12.50 -6.96
N SER A 8 15.65 12.08 -5.84
CA SER A 8 15.53 12.94 -4.67
C SER A 8 16.92 13.50 -4.32
N PRO A 9 17.04 14.82 -4.09
CA PRO A 9 18.31 15.41 -3.68
C PRO A 9 18.79 14.68 -2.41
N HIS A 10 20.07 14.33 -2.38
CA HIS A 10 20.70 13.60 -1.28
C HIS A 10 20.33 14.26 0.07
N GLY A 11 19.50 13.58 0.88
CA GLY A 11 19.02 14.08 2.17
C GLY A 11 17.49 14.02 2.38
N GLN A 12 16.69 13.76 1.35
CA GLN A 12 15.24 13.52 1.54
C GLN A 12 14.99 12.06 1.93
N THR A 13 14.08 11.84 2.89
CA THR A 13 13.62 10.50 3.24
C THR A 13 13.06 9.79 2.01
N PRO A 14 13.41 8.50 1.78
CA PRO A 14 12.85 7.74 0.66
C PRO A 14 11.33 7.77 0.67
N LEU A 15 10.72 8.01 -0.48
CA LEU A 15 9.26 8.09 -0.60
C LEU A 15 8.61 6.76 -0.16
N HIS A 16 7.61 6.87 0.70
CA HIS A 16 6.82 5.75 1.22
C HIS A 16 5.34 6.07 1.02
N THR A 17 4.59 5.08 0.52
CA THR A 17 3.15 5.18 0.35
C THR A 17 2.43 4.14 1.21
N VAL A 18 1.29 4.54 1.77
CA VAL A 18 0.37 3.69 2.50
C VAL A 18 -0.96 3.65 1.74
N GLN A 19 -1.36 2.46 1.32
CA GLN A 19 -2.62 2.21 0.62
C GLN A 19 -3.59 1.56 1.60
N VAL A 20 -4.67 2.25 1.96
CA VAL A 20 -5.66 1.75 2.93
C VAL A 20 -6.90 1.28 2.19
N LEU A 21 -7.25 0.00 2.37
CA LEU A 21 -8.44 -0.60 1.77
C LEU A 21 -9.55 -0.72 2.81
N GLY A 22 -10.65 -0.03 2.56
CA GLY A 22 -11.93 -0.27 3.23
C GLY A 22 -12.70 -1.44 2.61
N GLY A 23 -13.99 -1.59 2.96
CA GLY A 23 -14.89 -2.61 2.41
C GLY A 23 -15.30 -2.43 0.93
N GLY A 24 -14.38 -1.97 0.08
CA GLY A 24 -14.60 -1.85 -1.36
C GLY A 24 -14.68 -3.20 -2.07
N SER A 25 -15.34 -3.20 -3.24
CA SER A 25 -15.54 -4.37 -4.10
C SER A 25 -14.21 -4.99 -4.60
N ALA A 26 -14.28 -6.25 -5.04
CA ALA A 26 -13.16 -7.05 -5.57
C ALA A 26 -12.29 -6.32 -6.62
N GLY A 27 -12.86 -5.37 -7.39
CA GLY A 27 -12.12 -4.57 -8.38
C GLY A 27 -11.11 -3.58 -7.78
N SER A 28 -11.39 -3.02 -6.59
CA SER A 28 -10.50 -2.04 -5.95
C SER A 28 -9.18 -2.68 -5.54
N SER A 29 -9.24 -3.89 -4.97
CA SER A 29 -8.08 -4.64 -4.50
C SER A 29 -7.16 -5.09 -5.64
N ALA A 30 -7.71 -5.45 -6.80
CA ALA A 30 -6.90 -5.75 -7.99
C ALA A 30 -6.13 -4.53 -8.50
N HIS A 31 -6.77 -3.35 -8.52
CA HIS A 31 -6.09 -2.10 -8.89
C HIS A 31 -5.00 -1.71 -7.89
N VAL A 32 -5.27 -1.84 -6.59
CA VAL A 32 -4.28 -1.64 -5.52
C VAL A 32 -3.07 -2.55 -5.73
N ARG A 33 -3.28 -3.83 -6.02
CA ARG A 33 -2.19 -4.78 -6.30
C ARG A 33 -1.33 -4.32 -7.48
N SER A 34 -1.96 -3.94 -8.60
CA SER A 34 -1.25 -3.45 -9.78
C SER A 34 -0.45 -2.17 -9.48
N LEU A 35 -1.04 -1.25 -8.71
CA LEU A 35 -0.38 -0.01 -8.31
C LEU A 35 0.80 -0.30 -7.38
N ALA A 36 0.62 -1.16 -6.38
CA ALA A 36 1.68 -1.58 -5.46
C ALA A 36 2.85 -2.24 -6.20
N ALA A 37 2.58 -3.11 -7.16
CA ALA A 37 3.61 -3.72 -8.00
C ALA A 37 4.39 -2.67 -8.80
N GLY A 38 3.68 -1.75 -9.46
CA GLY A 38 4.31 -0.68 -10.25
C GLY A 38 5.18 0.26 -9.41
N LEU A 39 4.74 0.62 -8.20
CA LEU A 39 5.48 1.48 -7.29
C LEU A 39 6.69 0.76 -6.69
N SER A 40 6.53 -0.50 -6.27
CA SER A 40 7.63 -1.31 -5.71
C SER A 40 8.72 -1.57 -6.75
N ALA A 41 8.34 -1.87 -8.00
CA ALA A 41 9.29 -2.03 -9.11
C ALA A 41 10.11 -0.76 -9.42
N ARG A 42 9.58 0.42 -9.05
CA ARG A 42 10.27 1.71 -9.18
C ARG A 42 11.09 2.08 -7.93
N GLY A 43 11.20 1.16 -6.96
CA GLY A 43 11.98 1.33 -5.74
C GLY A 43 11.28 2.12 -4.63
N LEU A 44 9.98 2.38 -4.75
CA LEU A 44 9.23 3.02 -3.65
C LEU A 44 8.89 2.01 -2.57
N ARG A 45 8.91 2.44 -1.31
CA ARG A 45 8.36 1.65 -0.21
C ARG A 45 6.84 1.70 -0.28
N VAL A 46 6.19 0.55 -0.30
CA VAL A 46 4.72 0.43 -0.33
C VAL A 46 4.25 -0.34 0.89
N THR A 47 3.23 0.16 1.58
CA THR A 47 2.50 -0.56 2.62
C THR A 47 1.02 -0.62 2.24
N VAL A 48 0.43 -1.80 2.31
CA VAL A 48 -1.00 -2.04 2.06
C VAL A 48 -1.66 -2.43 3.37
N CYS A 49 -2.58 -1.59 3.84
CA CYS A 49 -3.41 -1.84 5.00
C CYS A 49 -4.75 -2.40 4.53
N ALA A 50 -4.97 -3.69 4.74
CA ALA A 50 -6.16 -4.38 4.24
C ALA A 50 -6.50 -5.58 5.12
N PRO A 51 -7.75 -6.06 5.10
CA PRO A 51 -8.12 -7.30 5.76
C PRO A 51 -7.33 -8.51 5.22
N ASP A 52 -7.07 -9.49 6.09
CA ASP A 52 -6.29 -10.68 5.73
C ASP A 52 -6.90 -11.47 4.56
N GLU A 53 -8.22 -11.53 4.45
CA GLU A 53 -8.86 -12.21 3.31
C GLU A 53 -8.52 -11.56 1.97
N ALA A 54 -8.40 -10.22 1.94
CA ALA A 54 -7.98 -9.52 0.74
C ALA A 54 -6.49 -9.78 0.46
N ALA A 55 -5.64 -9.76 1.48
CA ALA A 55 -4.22 -10.05 1.29
C ALA A 55 -3.96 -11.46 0.75
N ARG A 56 -4.69 -12.47 1.23
CA ARG A 56 -4.62 -13.83 0.69
C ARG A 56 -5.12 -13.95 -0.74
N THR A 57 -6.18 -13.21 -1.09
CA THR A 57 -6.78 -13.27 -2.43
C THR A 57 -5.93 -12.56 -3.48
N TYR A 58 -5.34 -11.41 -3.13
CA TYR A 58 -4.64 -10.54 -4.08
C TYR A 58 -3.12 -10.57 -3.94
N ASP A 59 -2.58 -11.20 -2.89
CA ASP A 59 -1.14 -11.36 -2.67
C ASP A 59 -0.36 -10.04 -2.79
N PHE A 60 -0.66 -9.09 -1.90
CA PHE A 60 0.03 -7.79 -1.88
C PHE A 60 1.52 -7.92 -1.57
N THR A 61 1.90 -8.94 -0.79
CA THR A 61 3.29 -9.26 -0.49
C THR A 61 4.06 -9.71 -1.72
N GLY A 62 3.47 -10.57 -2.56
CA GLY A 62 4.06 -10.95 -3.84
C GLY A 62 4.15 -9.79 -4.84
N ALA A 63 3.36 -8.72 -4.65
CA ALA A 63 3.48 -7.46 -5.39
C ALA A 63 4.59 -6.52 -4.85
N GLY A 64 5.36 -6.94 -3.84
CA GLY A 64 6.45 -6.16 -3.25
C GLY A 64 6.02 -5.18 -2.16
N ALA A 65 4.75 -5.18 -1.75
CA ALA A 65 4.27 -4.35 -0.66
C ALA A 65 4.40 -5.04 0.70
N ARG A 66 4.59 -4.25 1.76
CA ARG A 66 4.38 -4.70 3.14
C ARG A 66 2.88 -4.75 3.41
N HIS A 67 2.36 -5.88 3.87
CA HIS A 67 0.96 -5.99 4.30
C HIS A 67 0.85 -5.71 5.80
N ILE A 68 -0.12 -4.87 6.18
CA ILE A 68 -0.56 -4.67 7.57
C ILE A 68 -2.04 -5.08 7.63
N PRO A 69 -2.40 -6.09 8.43
CA PRO A 69 -3.79 -6.50 8.60
C PRO A 69 -4.57 -5.40 9.32
N VAL A 70 -5.60 -4.88 8.66
CA VAL A 70 -6.52 -3.89 9.24
C VAL A 70 -7.95 -4.32 8.94
N PRO A 71 -8.78 -4.59 9.97
CA PRO A 71 -10.19 -4.93 9.78
C PRO A 71 -10.98 -3.82 9.07
N ARG A 72 -12.13 -4.18 8.49
CA ARG A 72 -13.09 -3.23 7.89
C ARG A 72 -13.92 -2.50 8.96
N SER A 73 -13.27 -2.01 10.00
CA SER A 73 -13.89 -1.39 11.17
C SER A 73 -13.20 -0.06 11.46
N GLY A 74 -13.97 0.92 11.94
CA GLY A 74 -13.46 2.20 12.43
C GLY A 74 -13.07 2.17 13.91
N ASP A 75 -12.97 0.98 14.52
CA ASP A 75 -12.63 0.86 15.93
C ASP A 75 -11.21 1.42 16.23
N PRO A 76 -10.96 1.85 17.47
CA PRO A 76 -9.70 2.48 17.84
C PRO A 76 -8.44 1.64 17.53
N THR A 77 -8.55 0.31 17.56
CA THR A 77 -7.42 -0.58 17.26
C THR A 77 -7.07 -0.52 15.77
N SER A 78 -8.09 -0.59 14.91
CA SER A 78 -7.93 -0.44 13.46
C SER A 78 -7.31 0.91 13.11
N VAL A 79 -7.74 2.00 13.76
CA VAL A 79 -7.16 3.34 13.55
C VAL A 79 -5.72 3.43 14.07
N ALA A 80 -5.41 2.81 15.21
CA ALA A 80 -4.06 2.80 15.76
C ALA A 80 -3.08 2.05 14.83
N ALA A 81 -3.49 0.92 14.25
CA ALA A 81 -2.70 0.20 13.26
C ALA A 81 -2.39 1.05 12.02
N LEU A 82 -3.37 1.82 11.53
CA LEU A 82 -3.17 2.74 10.41
C LEU A 82 -2.18 3.87 10.72
N ARG A 83 -2.15 4.37 11.96
CA ARG A 83 -1.19 5.40 12.38
C ARG A 83 0.25 4.89 12.47
N ALA A 84 0.43 3.59 12.70
CA ALA A 84 1.75 2.95 12.80
C ALA A 84 2.31 2.47 11.46
N ALA A 85 1.50 2.56 10.38
CA ALA A 85 1.85 2.09 9.05
C ALA A 85 2.84 3.03 8.35
#